data_AF-A0A9D1ACC2-F1
#
_entry.id   AF-A0A9D1ACC2-F1
#
_cell.length_a   1.000
_cell.length_b   1.000
_cell.length_c   1.000
_cell.angle_alpha   90.00
_cell.angle_beta   90.00
_cell.angle_gamma   90.00
#
_symmetry.space_group_name_H-M   'P 1'
#
loop_
_entity.id
_entity.type
_entity.pdbx_description
1 polymer ?
#
loop_
_entity_poly.entity_id
_entity_poly.type
_entity_poly.pdbx_seq_one_letter_code
_entity_poly.pdbx_strand_id
1 'polypeptide(L)'
;MSYYENLVMQTQMNYSRYYGVYRAGKTPYALSEKPAFPYEEQIHRLVREIEEAECILVGGASGLSAAGGGDFYYEDNASYRKYFGKYAEKYHFNGAFDGMMRPWNSREEFWGYLATFLHTTQTAEVREPYRDLDSLLEGKDFFVLTTNQDIQFIKLYPEEKVAEIQGDHRFFQCSRCCKDDTWDAVKPVEEMIRVMGEGTSVPTELIPRCPHCGAEAFPWVRGYGNFLQGRKYDGEYQKVSKYIQKNQDKKILFLELGVGRLTPMFIQEPFWNLTLNFPRARYIAVNNQYDFLPKDLEDKGMVIVGDIAKVLKDAAEWSE
;
A
#
# COMPACT_ATOMS: atom_id res chain seq x y z
N MET A 1 20.89 -1.29 8.22
CA MET A 1 19.82 -0.52 7.58
C MET A 1 20.17 -0.22 6.14
N SER A 2 19.25 -0.46 5.22
CA SER A 2 19.44 -0.18 3.79
C SER A 2 19.33 1.33 3.49
N TYR A 3 19.64 1.74 2.25
CA TYR A 3 19.56 3.14 1.84
C TYR A 3 18.15 3.71 2.01
N TYR A 4 17.13 3.01 1.51
CA TYR A 4 15.74 3.47 1.59
C TYR A 4 15.17 3.39 3.00
N GLU A 5 15.59 2.39 3.78
CA GLU A 5 15.19 2.27 5.20
C GLU A 5 15.67 3.48 6.01
N ASN A 6 16.92 3.91 5.81
CA ASN A 6 17.45 5.12 6.45
C ASN A 6 16.63 6.36 6.10
N LEU A 7 16.22 6.49 4.83
CA LEU A 7 15.38 7.60 4.38
C LEU A 7 13.99 7.57 5.04
N VAL A 8 13.36 6.39 5.10
CA VAL A 8 12.08 6.19 5.79
C VAL A 8 12.19 6.51 7.28
N MET A 9 13.29 6.14 7.95
CA MET A 9 13.51 6.47 9.36
C MET A 9 13.61 7.98 9.59
N GLN A 10 14.27 8.71 8.68
CA GLN A 10 14.35 10.17 8.75
C GLN A 10 12.99 10.84 8.56
N THR A 11 12.21 10.43 7.56
CA THR A 11 10.85 10.95 7.33
C THR A 11 9.88 10.54 8.44
N GLN A 12 10.07 9.37 9.06
CA GLN A 12 9.29 8.96 10.21
C GLN A 12 9.52 9.87 11.43
N MET A 13 10.74 10.37 11.64
CA MET A 13 10.99 11.39 12.68
C MET A 13 10.23 12.68 12.40
N ASN A 14 10.13 13.11 11.12
CA ASN A 14 9.30 14.24 10.72
C ASN A 14 7.81 13.95 10.98
N TYR A 15 7.34 12.76 10.63
CA TYR A 15 5.97 12.32 10.91
C TYR A 15 5.61 12.45 12.39
N SER A 16 6.47 11.93 13.28
CA SER A 16 6.28 12.05 14.73
C SER A 16 6.27 13.50 15.21
N ARG A 17 7.14 14.35 14.66
CA ARG A 17 7.23 15.76 15.03
C ARG A 17 5.98 16.56 14.62
N TYR A 18 5.41 16.27 13.47
CA TYR A 18 4.26 17.00 12.90
C TYR A 18 2.97 16.17 12.87
N TYR A 19 2.83 15.17 13.75
CA TYR A 19 1.71 14.22 13.75
C TYR A 19 0.34 14.92 13.72
N GLY A 20 0.15 15.99 14.49
CA GLY A 20 -1.10 16.75 14.51
C GLY A 20 -1.46 17.38 13.16
N VAL A 21 -0.46 17.79 12.37
CA VAL A 21 -0.65 18.36 11.02
C VAL A 21 -1.12 17.28 10.06
N TYR A 22 -0.46 16.12 10.06
CA TYR A 22 -0.83 14.99 9.21
C TYR A 22 -2.22 14.44 9.56
N ARG A 23 -2.52 14.31 10.85
CA ARG A 23 -3.84 13.89 11.33
C ARG A 23 -4.96 14.84 10.88
N ALA A 24 -4.66 16.12 10.73
CA ALA A 24 -5.60 17.12 10.22
C ALA A 24 -5.73 17.14 8.69
N GLY A 25 -5.16 16.16 7.98
CA GLY A 25 -5.21 16.11 6.51
C GLY A 25 -4.20 17.03 5.82
N LYS A 26 -3.24 17.62 6.55
CA LYS A 26 -2.31 18.63 6.04
C LYS A 26 -0.87 18.11 5.95
N THR A 27 0.03 18.95 5.45
CA THR A 27 1.47 18.70 5.38
C THR A 27 2.26 19.88 5.98
N PRO A 28 3.39 19.65 6.66
CA PRO A 28 4.25 20.72 7.20
C PRO A 28 5.14 21.36 6.13
N TYR A 29 5.14 20.84 4.90
CA TYR A 29 5.94 21.36 3.79
C TYR A 29 5.24 22.56 3.14
N ALA A 30 6.03 23.55 2.72
CA ALA A 30 5.52 24.62 1.85
C ALA A 30 5.17 24.02 0.48
N LEU A 31 3.98 24.33 -0.01
CA LEU A 31 3.45 23.78 -1.26
C LEU A 31 3.60 24.78 -2.41
N SER A 32 3.65 24.25 -3.63
CA SER A 32 3.61 25.02 -4.87
C SER A 32 2.32 25.84 -4.95
N GLU A 33 2.44 27.09 -5.40
CA GLU A 33 1.31 27.98 -5.69
C GLU A 33 1.00 28.01 -7.20
N LYS A 34 1.77 27.29 -8.02
CA LYS A 34 1.52 27.21 -9.47
C LYS A 34 0.15 26.58 -9.72
N PRO A 35 -0.68 27.19 -10.59
CA PRO A 35 -1.97 26.60 -10.93
C PRO A 35 -1.77 25.26 -11.64
N ALA A 36 -2.66 24.31 -11.35
CA ALA A 36 -2.69 23.04 -12.06
C ALA A 36 -2.98 23.26 -13.55
N PHE A 37 -2.38 22.43 -14.41
CA PHE A 37 -2.73 22.40 -15.83
C PHE A 37 -4.19 21.96 -16.01
N PRO A 38 -4.83 22.26 -17.16
CA PRO A 38 -6.08 21.60 -17.54
C PRO A 38 -5.94 20.08 -17.50
N TYR A 39 -7.00 19.35 -17.15
CA TYR A 39 -6.94 17.90 -16.94
C TYR A 39 -6.34 17.12 -18.11
N GLU A 40 -6.76 17.43 -19.35
CA GLU A 40 -6.22 16.81 -20.57
C GLU A 40 -4.70 17.02 -20.70
N GLU A 41 -4.19 18.21 -20.39
CA GLU A 41 -2.75 18.50 -20.37
C GLU A 41 -2.03 17.75 -19.24
N GLN A 42 -2.70 17.49 -18.11
CA GLN A 42 -2.14 16.65 -17.05
C GLN A 42 -2.01 15.19 -17.49
N ILE A 43 -3.02 14.62 -18.15
CA ILE A 43 -2.94 13.27 -18.74
C ILE A 43 -1.84 13.21 -19.79
N HIS A 44 -1.77 14.23 -20.66
CA HIS A 44 -0.73 14.34 -21.67
C HIS A 44 0.67 14.30 -21.04
N ARG A 45 0.87 15.05 -19.97
CA ARG A 45 2.16 15.10 -19.26
C ARG A 45 2.46 13.79 -18.53
N LEU A 46 1.47 13.14 -17.93
CA LEU A 46 1.66 11.85 -17.26
C LEU A 46 2.25 10.83 -18.21
N VAL A 47 1.59 10.60 -19.35
CA VAL A 47 2.05 9.63 -20.35
C VAL A 47 3.39 10.04 -20.93
N ARG A 48 3.60 11.31 -21.29
CA ARG A 48 4.92 11.77 -21.79
C ARG A 48 6.05 11.52 -20.79
N GLU A 49 5.83 11.77 -19.49
CA GLU A 49 6.85 11.53 -18.46
C GLU A 49 7.11 10.04 -18.24
N ILE A 50 6.09 9.17 -18.40
CA ILE A 50 6.24 7.70 -18.43
C ILE A 50 7.05 7.28 -19.67
N GLU A 51 6.75 7.85 -20.83
CA GLU A 51 7.40 7.54 -22.09
C GLU A 51 8.90 7.88 -22.07
N GLU A 52 9.21 9.10 -21.64
CA GLU A 52 10.56 9.66 -21.62
C GLU A 52 11.40 9.17 -20.43
N ALA A 53 10.80 8.51 -19.44
CA ALA A 53 11.52 7.96 -18.29
C ALA A 53 12.45 6.83 -18.72
N GLU A 54 13.69 6.88 -18.25
CA GLU A 54 14.64 5.77 -18.43
C GLU A 54 14.33 4.61 -17.48
N CYS A 55 13.65 4.90 -16.37
CA CYS A 55 13.15 3.93 -15.41
C CYS A 55 12.08 4.57 -14.50
N ILE A 56 11.23 3.75 -13.88
CA ILE A 56 10.09 4.21 -13.08
C ILE A 56 10.15 3.54 -11.69
N LEU A 57 9.95 4.30 -10.62
CA LEU A 57 9.65 3.76 -9.29
C LEU A 57 8.20 4.11 -8.95
N VAL A 58 7.35 3.09 -8.93
CA VAL A 58 5.94 3.22 -8.58
C VAL A 58 5.78 3.11 -7.08
N GLY A 59 5.15 4.09 -6.46
CA GLY A 59 4.76 4.10 -5.06
C GLY A 59 3.25 3.94 -4.91
N GLY A 60 2.76 2.73 -4.66
CA GLY A 60 1.32 2.46 -4.53
C GLY A 60 0.86 2.34 -3.08
N ALA A 61 -0.24 2.99 -2.74
CA ALA A 61 -0.86 2.94 -1.41
C ALA A 61 -2.38 2.71 -1.49
N SER A 62 -3.08 2.86 -0.36
CA SER A 62 -4.46 2.36 -0.21
C SER A 62 -5.44 3.05 -1.16
N GLY A 63 -5.17 4.29 -1.57
CA GLY A 63 -6.00 5.01 -2.53
C GLY A 63 -6.07 4.32 -3.89
N LEU A 64 -4.98 3.68 -4.34
CA LEU A 64 -4.97 2.91 -5.60
C LEU A 64 -5.93 1.72 -5.54
N SER A 65 -5.92 0.97 -4.43
CA SER A 65 -6.88 -0.12 -4.22
C SER A 65 -8.31 0.38 -4.05
N ALA A 66 -8.52 1.48 -3.34
CA ALA A 66 -9.83 2.07 -3.14
C ALA A 66 -10.48 2.52 -4.46
N ALA A 67 -9.70 3.12 -5.37
CA ALA A 67 -10.19 3.53 -6.69
C ALA A 67 -10.71 2.35 -7.54
N GLY A 68 -10.22 1.12 -7.27
CA GLY A 68 -10.70 -0.10 -7.91
C GLY A 68 -11.76 -0.87 -7.11
N GLY A 69 -12.45 -0.24 -6.16
CA GLY A 69 -13.47 -0.88 -5.31
C GLY A 69 -12.93 -1.65 -4.10
N GLY A 70 -11.64 -1.46 -3.74
CA GLY A 70 -11.02 -1.94 -2.52
C GLY A 70 -11.20 -0.99 -1.33
N ASP A 71 -12.34 -0.30 -1.23
CA ASP A 71 -12.65 0.78 -0.30
C ASP A 71 -13.42 0.33 0.95
N PHE A 72 -13.39 -0.96 1.28
CA PHE A 72 -14.15 -1.56 2.39
C PHE A 72 -13.63 -1.23 3.81
N TYR A 73 -12.55 -0.46 3.94
CA TYR A 73 -11.85 -0.28 5.21
C TYR A 73 -12.51 0.69 6.19
N TYR A 74 -13.03 1.82 5.71
CA TYR A 74 -13.31 2.99 6.57
C TYR A 74 -14.79 3.30 6.77
N GLU A 75 -15.65 2.82 5.88
CA GLU A 75 -17.05 3.21 5.84
C GLU A 75 -17.94 2.01 5.58
N ASP A 76 -19.18 2.12 6.04
CA ASP A 76 -20.24 1.18 5.72
C ASP A 76 -20.77 1.35 4.29
N ASN A 77 -19.97 0.94 3.32
CA ASN A 77 -20.27 1.02 1.89
C ASN A 77 -20.59 -0.36 1.26
N ALA A 78 -20.90 -0.37 -0.03
CA ALA A 78 -21.26 -1.59 -0.75
C ALA A 78 -20.12 -2.63 -0.77
N SER A 79 -18.86 -2.20 -0.89
CA SER A 79 -17.69 -3.09 -0.87
C SER A 79 -17.52 -3.75 0.51
N TYR A 80 -17.64 -2.96 1.58
CA TYR A 80 -17.64 -3.45 2.95
C TYR A 80 -18.78 -4.44 3.20
N ARG A 81 -20.03 -4.08 2.86
CA ARG A 81 -21.19 -4.94 3.03
C ARG A 81 -21.07 -6.26 2.25
N LYS A 82 -20.46 -6.23 1.06
CA LYS A 82 -20.22 -7.44 0.25
C LYS A 82 -19.35 -8.47 0.99
N TYR A 83 -18.28 -8.04 1.66
CA TYR A 83 -17.31 -8.97 2.27
C TYR A 83 -17.54 -9.20 3.76
N PHE A 84 -18.10 -8.21 4.47
CA PHE A 84 -18.22 -8.22 5.93
C PHE A 84 -19.67 -8.09 6.40
N GLY A 85 -20.67 -8.30 5.52
CA GLY A 85 -22.10 -8.14 5.83
C GLY A 85 -22.53 -8.80 7.14
N LYS A 86 -22.12 -10.06 7.38
CA LYS A 86 -22.40 -10.79 8.64
C LYS A 86 -21.85 -10.10 9.90
N TYR A 87 -20.73 -9.38 9.80
CA TYR A 87 -20.17 -8.61 10.91
C TYR A 87 -20.84 -7.24 11.04
N ALA A 88 -21.20 -6.62 9.92
CA ALA A 88 -21.95 -5.37 9.90
C ALA A 88 -23.35 -5.53 10.52
N GLU A 89 -24.01 -6.66 10.28
CA GLU A 89 -25.29 -7.01 10.90
C GLU A 89 -25.17 -7.31 12.39
N LYS A 90 -24.16 -8.11 12.78
CA LYS A 90 -23.98 -8.55 14.16
C LYS A 90 -23.40 -7.48 15.10
N TYR A 91 -22.48 -6.67 14.62
CA TYR A 91 -21.71 -5.72 15.44
C TYR A 91 -21.90 -4.25 15.07
N HIS A 92 -22.60 -3.95 13.98
CA HIS A 92 -22.87 -2.58 13.52
C HIS A 92 -21.61 -1.74 13.28
N PHE A 93 -20.53 -2.38 12.84
CA PHE A 93 -19.29 -1.70 12.45
C PHE A 93 -19.49 -0.82 11.23
N ASN A 94 -18.81 0.33 11.23
CA ASN A 94 -18.73 1.27 10.12
C ASN A 94 -17.43 1.05 9.33
N GLY A 95 -17.37 -0.03 8.54
CA GLY A 95 -16.19 -0.42 7.78
C GLY A 95 -15.31 -1.49 8.44
N ALA A 96 -14.38 -2.05 7.68
CA ALA A 96 -13.56 -3.19 8.13
C ALA A 96 -12.48 -2.85 9.17
N PHE A 97 -12.15 -1.58 9.39
CA PHE A 97 -11.20 -1.22 10.44
C PHE A 97 -11.82 -1.18 11.84
N ASP A 98 -13.13 -0.98 11.96
CA ASP A 98 -13.81 -1.04 13.25
C ASP A 98 -13.69 -2.43 13.89
N GLY A 99 -13.90 -3.50 13.12
CA GLY A 99 -13.73 -4.86 13.63
C GLY A 99 -12.28 -5.23 13.91
N MET A 100 -11.33 -4.64 13.19
CA MET A 100 -9.91 -4.77 13.48
C MET A 100 -9.51 -4.16 14.83
N MET A 101 -10.13 -3.03 15.20
CA MET A 101 -9.86 -2.33 16.46
C MET A 101 -10.74 -2.81 17.62
N ARG A 102 -11.70 -3.70 17.36
CA ARG A 102 -12.62 -4.20 18.39
C ARG A 102 -11.88 -5.03 19.45
N PRO A 103 -12.16 -4.82 20.76
CA PRO A 103 -11.81 -5.80 21.79
C PRO A 103 -12.75 -7.01 21.70
N TRP A 104 -12.27 -8.11 21.12
CA TRP A 104 -13.04 -9.34 20.93
C TRP A 104 -13.18 -10.14 22.23
N ASN A 105 -14.36 -10.71 22.47
CA ASN A 105 -14.65 -11.51 23.67
C ASN A 105 -14.07 -12.93 23.61
N SER A 106 -13.76 -13.43 22.42
CA SER A 106 -13.14 -14.74 22.23
C SER A 106 -12.14 -14.70 21.07
N ARG A 107 -11.20 -15.66 21.05
CA ARG A 107 -10.23 -15.76 19.95
C ARG A 107 -10.87 -16.32 18.69
N GLU A 108 -11.89 -17.16 18.85
CA GLU A 108 -12.67 -17.76 17.77
C GLU A 108 -13.38 -16.69 16.93
N GLU A 109 -14.01 -15.69 17.58
CA GLU A 109 -14.63 -14.56 16.87
C GLU A 109 -13.58 -13.63 16.25
N PHE A 110 -12.49 -13.33 16.98
CA PHE A 110 -11.39 -12.53 16.42
C PHE A 110 -10.83 -13.16 15.15
N TRP A 111 -10.55 -14.46 15.17
CA TRP A 111 -10.00 -15.16 14.01
C TRP A 111 -11.02 -15.35 12.90
N GLY A 112 -12.32 -15.48 13.21
CA GLY A 112 -13.36 -15.39 12.19
C GLY A 112 -13.29 -14.08 11.41
N TYR A 113 -13.20 -12.96 12.14
CA TYR A 113 -13.08 -11.64 11.54
C TYR A 113 -11.78 -11.48 10.74
N LEU A 114 -10.65 -11.82 11.35
CA LEU A 114 -9.34 -11.70 10.73
C LEU A 114 -9.19 -12.58 9.50
N ALA A 115 -9.66 -13.83 9.55
CA ALA A 115 -9.67 -14.72 8.39
C ALA A 115 -10.50 -14.12 7.26
N THR A 116 -11.66 -13.53 7.55
CA THR A 116 -12.48 -12.82 6.55
C THR A 116 -11.70 -11.68 5.91
N PHE A 117 -11.02 -10.86 6.73
CA PHE A 117 -10.22 -9.74 6.26
C PHE A 117 -9.07 -10.19 5.35
N LEU A 118 -8.26 -11.16 5.81
CA LEU A 118 -7.15 -11.69 5.04
C LEU A 118 -7.65 -12.32 3.74
N HIS A 119 -8.68 -13.17 3.80
CA HIS A 119 -9.25 -13.82 2.63
C HIS A 119 -9.74 -12.81 1.59
N THR A 120 -10.45 -11.76 2.00
CA THR A 120 -10.91 -10.69 1.09
C THR A 120 -9.74 -10.08 0.31
N THR A 121 -8.63 -9.79 0.96
CA THR A 121 -7.46 -9.22 0.28
C THR A 121 -6.69 -10.26 -0.56
N GLN A 122 -6.51 -11.47 -0.04
CA GLN A 122 -5.82 -12.57 -0.71
C GLN A 122 -6.54 -12.98 -2.00
N THR A 123 -7.88 -12.99 -2.00
CA THR A 123 -8.68 -13.53 -3.12
C THR A 123 -9.26 -12.46 -4.05
N ALA A 124 -9.19 -11.18 -3.71
CA ALA A 124 -9.64 -10.11 -4.59
C ALA A 124 -9.00 -10.24 -5.98
N GLU A 125 -9.78 -10.20 -7.04
CA GLU A 125 -9.23 -10.14 -8.40
C GLU A 125 -8.35 -8.90 -8.57
N VAL A 126 -7.47 -8.92 -9.57
CA VAL A 126 -6.68 -7.73 -9.93
C VAL A 126 -7.65 -6.65 -10.37
N ARG A 127 -7.65 -5.53 -9.64
CA ARG A 127 -8.57 -4.41 -9.86
C ARG A 127 -8.15 -3.61 -11.10
N GLU A 128 -9.12 -3.03 -11.80
CA GLU A 128 -8.91 -2.27 -13.04
C GLU A 128 -7.76 -1.25 -12.98
N PRO A 129 -7.63 -0.38 -11.94
CA PRO A 129 -6.53 0.59 -11.90
C PRO A 129 -5.13 -0.04 -11.92
N TYR A 130 -5.00 -1.27 -11.41
CA TYR A 130 -3.73 -2.01 -11.48
C TYR A 130 -3.47 -2.56 -12.89
N ARG A 131 -4.52 -2.92 -13.63
CA ARG A 131 -4.43 -3.36 -15.04
C ARG A 131 -4.08 -2.18 -15.95
N ASP A 132 -4.75 -1.04 -15.78
CA ASP A 132 -4.45 0.18 -16.52
C ASP A 132 -3.00 0.63 -16.28
N LEU A 133 -2.53 0.54 -15.02
CA LEU A 133 -1.15 0.80 -14.67
C LEU A 133 -0.18 -0.21 -15.30
N ASP A 134 -0.52 -1.50 -15.34
CA ASP A 134 0.30 -2.53 -15.98
C ASP A 134 0.48 -2.24 -17.47
N SER A 135 -0.60 -1.91 -18.18
CA SER A 135 -0.57 -1.47 -19.57
C SER A 135 0.33 -0.25 -19.79
N LEU A 136 0.23 0.78 -18.93
CA LEU A 136 1.08 1.98 -18.99
C LEU A 136 2.57 1.70 -18.77
N LEU A 137 2.89 0.64 -18.04
CA LEU A 137 4.26 0.26 -17.71
C LEU A 137 4.84 -0.78 -18.68
N GLU A 138 4.07 -1.21 -19.68
CA GLU A 138 4.52 -2.21 -20.65
C GLU A 138 5.80 -1.74 -21.36
N GLY A 139 6.80 -2.63 -21.42
CA GLY A 139 8.09 -2.33 -22.03
C GLY A 139 8.99 -1.36 -21.23
N LYS A 140 8.57 -0.84 -20.07
CA LYS A 140 9.38 0.06 -19.22
C LYS A 140 10.23 -0.71 -18.20
N ASP A 141 11.40 -0.17 -17.86
CA ASP A 141 12.14 -0.57 -16.65
C ASP A 141 11.46 0.05 -15.44
N PHE A 142 10.82 -0.77 -14.61
CA PHE A 142 10.13 -0.28 -13.42
C PHE A 142 10.31 -1.18 -12.21
N PHE A 143 10.12 -0.59 -11.03
CA PHE A 143 10.05 -1.28 -9.75
C PHE A 143 8.88 -0.74 -8.94
N VAL A 144 8.28 -1.58 -8.10
CA VAL A 144 7.13 -1.21 -7.28
C VAL A 144 7.52 -1.19 -5.81
N LEU A 145 7.22 -0.10 -5.14
CA LEU A 145 7.19 0.04 -3.70
C LEU A 145 5.74 0.21 -3.26
N THR A 146 5.31 -0.56 -2.26
CA THR A 146 3.95 -0.42 -1.75
C THR A 146 3.85 -0.50 -0.23
N THR A 147 2.91 0.27 0.32
CA THR A 147 2.44 0.13 1.70
C THR A 147 1.19 -0.74 1.82
N ASN A 148 0.60 -1.16 0.70
CA ASN A 148 -0.55 -2.05 0.71
C ASN A 148 -0.11 -3.45 1.08
N GLN A 149 -0.99 -4.15 1.78
CA GLN A 149 -0.81 -5.53 2.22
C GLN A 149 -1.71 -6.49 1.41
N ASP A 150 -2.43 -5.97 0.41
CA ASP A 150 -3.54 -6.63 -0.29
C ASP A 150 -3.14 -7.38 -1.56
N ILE A 151 -1.83 -7.52 -1.79
CA ILE A 151 -1.18 -8.41 -2.76
C ILE A 151 -1.53 -8.17 -4.23
N GLN A 152 -2.16 -7.03 -4.55
CA GLN A 152 -2.55 -6.69 -5.93
C GLN A 152 -1.35 -6.65 -6.87
N PHE A 153 -0.24 -6.01 -6.45
CA PHE A 153 0.98 -5.99 -7.26
C PHE A 153 1.64 -7.36 -7.40
N ILE A 154 1.59 -8.20 -6.37
CA ILE A 154 2.17 -9.55 -6.44
C ILE A 154 1.39 -10.48 -7.37
N LYS A 155 0.10 -10.20 -7.60
CA LYS A 155 -0.71 -10.93 -8.60
C LYS A 155 -0.28 -10.62 -10.04
N LEU A 156 0.35 -9.46 -10.27
CA LEU A 156 0.80 -9.01 -11.59
C LEU A 156 2.29 -9.26 -11.81
N TYR A 157 3.10 -9.09 -10.76
CA TYR A 157 4.55 -9.03 -10.87
C TYR A 157 5.25 -10.05 -9.99
N PRO A 158 6.42 -10.56 -10.41
CA PRO A 158 7.23 -11.44 -9.57
C PRO A 158 7.71 -10.70 -8.30
N GLU A 159 7.91 -11.42 -7.20
CA GLU A 159 8.24 -10.84 -5.88
C GLU A 159 9.52 -10.00 -5.88
N GLU A 160 10.44 -10.27 -6.81
CA GLU A 160 11.69 -9.55 -6.96
C GLU A 160 11.49 -8.12 -7.50
N LYS A 161 10.31 -7.81 -8.07
CA LYS A 161 9.96 -6.51 -8.64
C LYS A 161 9.13 -5.63 -7.69
N VAL A 162 8.69 -6.18 -6.56
CA VAL A 162 7.79 -5.52 -5.62
C VAL A 162 8.41 -5.51 -4.22
N ALA A 163 8.39 -4.35 -3.57
CA ALA A 163 8.75 -4.17 -2.17
C ALA A 163 7.52 -3.88 -1.30
N GLU A 164 7.12 -4.85 -0.47
CA GLU A 164 5.97 -4.77 0.46
C GLU A 164 6.43 -4.37 1.87
N ILE A 165 6.83 -3.11 2.04
CA ILE A 165 7.55 -2.63 3.24
C ILE A 165 6.68 -2.51 4.52
N GLN A 166 5.36 -2.68 4.39
CA GLN A 166 4.41 -2.75 5.52
C GLN A 166 3.94 -4.17 5.84
N GLY A 167 4.51 -5.17 5.16
CA GLY A 167 4.11 -6.55 5.26
C GLY A 167 3.17 -6.99 4.16
N ASP A 168 2.82 -8.27 4.20
CA ASP A 168 2.07 -8.98 3.17
C ASP A 168 1.09 -9.99 3.82
N HIS A 169 -0.19 -9.91 3.45
CA HIS A 169 -1.24 -10.78 3.99
C HIS A 169 -1.09 -12.27 3.64
N ARG A 170 -0.17 -12.65 2.73
CA ARG A 170 0.15 -14.07 2.45
C ARG A 170 0.94 -14.74 3.57
N PHE A 171 1.48 -13.98 4.51
CA PHE A 171 2.38 -14.50 5.52
C PHE A 171 1.86 -14.32 6.95
N PHE A 172 2.05 -15.34 7.75
CA PHE A 172 1.99 -15.30 9.20
C PHE A 172 3.39 -15.18 9.80
N GLN A 173 3.42 -14.70 11.04
CA GLN A 173 4.57 -14.65 11.93
C GLN A 173 4.17 -15.07 13.34
N CYS A 174 5.16 -15.32 14.20
CA CYS A 174 4.91 -15.61 15.62
C CYS A 174 4.50 -14.34 16.37
N SER A 175 3.44 -14.39 17.18
CA SER A 175 3.03 -13.28 18.05
C SER A 175 4.10 -12.86 19.09
N ARG A 176 5.00 -13.77 19.43
CA ARG A 176 6.13 -13.52 20.36
C ARG A 176 7.45 -13.22 19.64
N CYS A 177 7.47 -13.20 18.30
CA CYS A 177 8.69 -13.06 17.51
C CYS A 177 9.82 -14.01 17.96
N CYS A 178 9.49 -15.26 18.32
CA CYS A 178 10.47 -16.19 18.91
C CYS A 178 11.58 -16.62 17.94
N LYS A 179 11.32 -16.49 16.64
CA LYS A 179 12.24 -16.74 15.54
C LYS A 179 11.99 -15.70 14.45
N ASP A 180 13.04 -15.36 13.74
CA ASP A 180 12.97 -14.62 12.49
C ASP A 180 12.52 -15.58 11.37
N ASP A 181 11.21 -15.76 11.28
CA ASP A 181 10.55 -16.68 10.37
C ASP A 181 9.12 -16.22 10.06
N THR A 182 8.70 -16.45 8.81
CA THR A 182 7.35 -16.15 8.30
C THR A 182 6.88 -17.32 7.45
N TRP A 183 5.61 -17.71 7.58
CA TRP A 183 5.05 -18.89 6.91
C TRP A 183 3.71 -18.60 6.25
N ASP A 184 3.22 -19.54 5.44
CA ASP A 184 1.98 -19.39 4.68
C ASP A 184 0.76 -19.06 5.57
N ALA A 185 0.03 -18.01 5.19
CA ALA A 185 -1.26 -17.65 5.72
C ALA A 185 -2.42 -17.96 4.76
N VAL A 186 -2.15 -18.20 3.47
CA VAL A 186 -3.21 -18.35 2.46
C VAL A 186 -4.02 -19.62 2.71
N LYS A 187 -3.37 -20.78 2.79
CA LYS A 187 -4.10 -22.05 2.97
C LYS A 187 -4.81 -22.15 4.32
N PRO A 188 -4.20 -21.77 5.46
CA PRO A 188 -4.93 -21.78 6.73
C PRO A 188 -6.13 -20.84 6.73
N VAL A 189 -6.03 -19.67 6.10
CA VAL A 189 -7.14 -18.70 6.01
C VAL A 189 -8.26 -19.26 5.13
N GLU A 190 -7.95 -19.84 3.97
CA GLU A 190 -8.93 -20.50 3.11
C GLU A 190 -9.70 -21.59 3.87
N GLU A 191 -9.00 -22.42 4.65
CA GLU A 191 -9.63 -23.45 5.48
C GLU A 191 -10.53 -22.85 6.57
N MET A 192 -10.07 -21.79 7.25
CA MET A 192 -10.88 -21.06 8.23
C MET A 192 -12.18 -20.53 7.62
N ILE A 193 -12.13 -19.95 6.41
CA ILE A 193 -13.32 -19.45 5.71
C ILE A 193 -14.26 -20.61 5.38
N ARG A 194 -13.74 -21.71 4.84
CA ARG A 194 -14.52 -22.88 4.47
C ARG A 194 -15.28 -23.47 5.66
N VAL A 195 -14.62 -23.62 6.81
CA VAL A 195 -15.22 -24.23 8.00
C VAL A 195 -16.15 -23.25 8.74
N MET A 196 -15.83 -21.96 8.74
CA MET A 196 -16.67 -20.93 9.35
C MET A 196 -18.02 -20.76 8.62
N GLY A 197 -18.03 -20.87 7.28
CA GLY A 197 -19.20 -20.63 6.45
C GLY A 197 -19.85 -19.26 6.72
N GLU A 198 -21.17 -19.25 6.89
CA GLU A 198 -21.96 -18.05 7.21
C GLU A 198 -21.78 -17.56 8.67
N GLY A 199 -21.12 -18.36 9.52
CA GLY A 199 -20.81 -17.99 10.89
C GLY A 199 -19.79 -16.86 11.01
N THR A 200 -19.56 -16.39 12.24
CA THR A 200 -18.61 -15.30 12.56
C THR A 200 -17.43 -15.76 13.42
N SER A 201 -17.30 -17.06 13.63
CA SER A 201 -16.30 -17.67 14.51
C SER A 201 -15.67 -18.88 13.83
N VAL A 202 -14.36 -19.06 14.02
CA VAL A 202 -13.67 -20.29 13.63
C VAL A 202 -13.59 -21.28 14.80
N PRO A 203 -13.52 -22.60 14.55
CA PRO A 203 -13.17 -23.57 15.59
C PRO A 203 -11.80 -23.28 16.22
N THR A 204 -11.67 -23.50 17.54
CA THR A 204 -10.45 -23.21 18.30
C THR A 204 -9.21 -23.92 17.74
N GLU A 205 -9.38 -25.13 17.19
CA GLU A 205 -8.33 -25.94 16.58
C GLU A 205 -7.75 -25.34 15.30
N LEU A 206 -8.48 -24.45 14.62
CA LEU A 206 -7.99 -23.77 13.41
C LEU A 206 -7.22 -22.49 13.72
N ILE A 207 -7.20 -22.04 14.98
CA ILE A 207 -6.43 -20.86 15.38
C ILE A 207 -4.94 -21.14 15.17
N PRO A 208 -4.26 -20.43 14.25
CA PRO A 208 -2.91 -20.77 13.85
C PRO A 208 -1.92 -20.56 14.99
N ARG A 209 -1.02 -21.53 15.16
CA ARG A 209 0.04 -21.51 16.17
C ARG A 209 1.41 -21.51 15.51
N CYS A 210 2.36 -20.83 16.15
CA CYS A 210 3.74 -20.82 15.75
C CYS A 210 4.32 -22.25 15.84
N PRO A 211 4.94 -22.77 14.76
CA PRO A 211 5.49 -24.13 14.75
C PRO A 211 6.68 -24.31 15.70
N HIS A 212 7.29 -23.20 16.16
CA HIS A 212 8.48 -23.23 17.00
C HIS A 212 8.19 -23.20 18.50
N CYS A 213 7.15 -22.48 18.94
CA CYS A 213 6.90 -22.24 20.37
C CYS A 213 5.43 -22.41 20.79
N GLY A 214 4.52 -22.74 19.88
CA GLY A 214 3.11 -22.94 20.16
C GLY A 214 2.32 -21.67 20.51
N ALA A 215 2.97 -20.49 20.53
CA ALA A 215 2.25 -19.22 20.67
C ALA A 215 1.34 -18.97 19.46
N GLU A 216 0.33 -18.11 19.60
CA GLU A 216 -0.54 -17.77 18.47
C GLU A 216 0.23 -17.10 17.32
N ALA A 217 -0.21 -17.31 16.08
CA ALA A 217 0.30 -16.57 14.94
C ALA A 217 -0.32 -15.17 14.86
N PHE A 218 0.30 -14.27 14.09
CA PHE A 218 -0.29 -13.03 13.61
C PHE A 218 0.06 -12.84 12.13
N PRO A 219 -0.71 -12.06 11.35
CA PRO A 219 -0.27 -11.66 10.01
C PRO A 219 1.07 -10.94 10.09
N TRP A 220 1.96 -11.20 9.14
CA TRP A 220 3.24 -10.50 9.01
C TRP A 220 3.01 -9.13 8.39
N VAL A 221 2.35 -8.25 9.14
CA VAL A 221 2.02 -6.90 8.70
C VAL A 221 2.04 -5.90 9.84
N ARG A 222 2.35 -4.64 9.52
CA ARG A 222 2.29 -3.55 10.51
C ARG A 222 0.83 -3.26 10.87
N GLY A 223 0.55 -3.13 12.17
CA GLY A 223 -0.76 -2.75 12.71
C GLY A 223 -1.41 -3.78 13.65
N TYR A 224 -0.92 -5.02 13.68
CA TYR A 224 -1.51 -6.13 14.45
C TYR A 224 -0.78 -6.44 15.77
N GLY A 225 0.30 -5.72 16.07
CA GLY A 225 1.17 -5.95 17.22
C GLY A 225 2.64 -5.84 16.83
N ASN A 226 3.44 -6.82 17.24
CA ASN A 226 4.88 -6.86 16.99
C ASN A 226 5.17 -7.25 15.54
N PHE A 227 5.23 -6.27 14.63
CA PHE A 227 5.66 -6.51 13.25
C PHE A 227 7.11 -7.00 13.20
N LEU A 228 7.33 -8.24 12.73
CA LEU A 228 8.66 -8.86 12.69
C LEU A 228 9.55 -8.19 11.63
N GLN A 229 10.53 -7.43 12.09
CA GLN A 229 11.55 -6.77 11.27
C GLN A 229 12.81 -7.65 11.17
N GLY A 230 12.69 -8.80 10.50
CA GLY A 230 13.79 -9.73 10.28
C GLY A 230 14.16 -9.89 8.81
N ARG A 231 14.62 -11.07 8.39
CA ARG A 231 15.16 -11.30 7.02
C ARG A 231 14.22 -10.86 5.89
N LYS A 232 12.91 -11.14 5.99
CA LYS A 232 11.95 -10.74 4.96
C LYS A 232 11.80 -9.22 4.89
N TYR A 233 11.66 -8.56 6.04
CA TYR A 233 11.60 -7.10 6.16
C TYR A 233 12.85 -6.43 5.55
N ASP A 234 14.04 -6.90 5.94
CA ASP A 234 15.31 -6.40 5.41
C ASP A 234 15.38 -6.62 3.90
N GLY A 235 14.88 -7.76 3.42
CA GLY A 235 14.76 -8.10 2.01
C GLY A 235 13.95 -7.07 1.23
N GLU A 236 12.73 -6.74 1.68
CA GLU A 236 11.86 -5.75 1.01
C GLU A 236 12.55 -4.38 0.88
N TYR A 237 13.17 -3.90 1.96
CA TYR A 237 13.92 -2.64 1.96
C TYR A 237 15.20 -2.69 1.11
N GLN A 238 15.86 -3.84 1.01
CA GLN A 238 17.02 -4.03 0.15
C GLN A 238 16.65 -4.01 -1.34
N LYS A 239 15.51 -4.61 -1.75
CA LYS A 239 15.07 -4.61 -3.15
C LYS A 239 14.92 -3.17 -3.68
N VAL A 240 14.13 -2.36 -2.98
CA VAL A 240 13.89 -0.95 -3.38
C VAL A 240 15.16 -0.10 -3.28
N SER A 241 16.00 -0.32 -2.26
CA SER A 241 17.28 0.39 -2.14
C SER A 241 18.21 0.13 -3.33
N LYS A 242 18.35 -1.14 -3.74
CA LYS A 242 19.18 -1.52 -4.89
C LYS A 242 18.68 -0.85 -6.16
N TYR A 243 17.36 -0.83 -6.39
CA TYR A 243 16.78 -0.20 -7.57
C TYR A 243 17.03 1.31 -7.59
N ILE A 244 16.84 2.00 -6.46
CA ILE A 244 17.07 3.44 -6.36
C ILE A 244 18.55 3.77 -6.61
N GLN A 245 19.48 3.08 -5.94
CA GLN A 245 20.91 3.34 -6.07
C GLN A 245 21.43 3.07 -7.49
N LYS A 246 20.93 2.02 -8.16
CA LYS A 246 21.28 1.70 -9.55
C LYS A 246 20.86 2.81 -10.54
N ASN A 247 19.81 3.56 -10.22
CA ASN A 247 19.14 4.47 -11.15
C ASN A 247 19.24 5.96 -10.76
N GLN A 248 20.04 6.32 -9.75
CA GLN A 248 20.12 7.69 -9.21
C GLN A 248 20.53 8.77 -10.23
N ASP A 249 21.32 8.41 -11.24
CA ASP A 249 21.83 9.33 -12.28
C ASP A 249 20.95 9.34 -13.55
N LYS A 250 19.96 8.45 -13.62
CA LYS A 250 19.02 8.35 -14.75
C LYS A 250 17.87 9.34 -14.63
N LYS A 251 17.14 9.54 -15.73
CA LYS A 251 15.80 10.14 -15.70
C LYS A 251 14.80 9.15 -15.10
N ILE A 252 14.81 9.03 -13.77
CA ILE A 252 13.86 8.22 -13.01
C ILE A 252 12.57 9.01 -12.75
N LEU A 253 11.43 8.38 -13.05
CA LEU A 253 10.11 8.89 -12.65
C LEU A 253 9.68 8.24 -11.34
N PHE A 254 9.42 9.06 -10.32
CA PHE A 254 8.75 8.66 -9.09
C PHE A 254 7.23 8.86 -9.29
N LEU A 255 6.50 7.76 -9.49
CA LEU A 255 5.05 7.77 -9.70
C LEU A 255 4.33 7.37 -8.42
N GLU A 256 3.75 8.33 -7.72
CA GLU A 256 2.98 8.13 -6.48
C GLU A 256 1.48 7.96 -6.78
N LEU A 257 0.88 6.88 -6.27
CA LEU A 257 -0.52 6.55 -6.50
C LEU A 257 -1.25 6.31 -5.16
N GLY A 258 -2.08 7.29 -4.78
CA GLY A 258 -3.04 7.13 -3.68
C GLY A 258 -2.45 7.06 -2.28
N VAL A 259 -1.34 7.77 -2.02
CA VAL A 259 -0.75 7.89 -0.68
C VAL A 259 -1.56 8.88 0.16
N GLY A 260 -2.12 8.39 1.27
CA GLY A 260 -2.86 9.20 2.24
C GLY A 260 -1.98 9.77 3.36
N ARG A 261 -2.62 10.38 4.36
CA ARG A 261 -1.92 11.00 5.50
C ARG A 261 -1.56 10.05 6.66
N LEU A 262 -2.03 8.81 6.64
CA LEU A 262 -1.69 7.85 7.69
C LEU A 262 -0.21 7.47 7.65
N THR A 263 0.35 7.31 6.46
CA THR A 263 1.66 6.69 6.23
C THR A 263 2.53 7.42 5.18
N PRO A 264 2.57 8.76 5.16
CA PRO A 264 3.29 9.53 4.13
C PRO A 264 4.81 9.34 4.17
N MET A 265 5.35 8.98 5.34
CA MET A 265 6.77 8.78 5.57
C MET A 265 7.36 7.58 4.81
N PHE A 266 6.52 6.69 4.26
CA PHE A 266 6.99 5.47 3.60
C PHE A 266 7.15 5.60 2.09
N ILE A 267 6.40 6.51 1.45
CA ILE A 267 6.42 6.70 -0.01
C ILE A 267 6.55 8.18 -0.35
N GLN A 268 5.55 8.99 0.01
CA GLN A 268 5.46 10.39 -0.44
C GLN A 268 6.67 11.25 -0.06
N GLU A 269 6.99 11.32 1.24
CA GLU A 269 8.11 12.16 1.69
C GLU A 269 9.47 11.63 1.21
N PRO A 270 9.74 10.31 1.22
CA PRO A 270 10.91 9.76 0.55
C PRO A 270 10.99 10.09 -0.95
N PHE A 271 9.89 9.98 -1.69
CA PHE A 271 9.87 10.31 -3.12
C PHE A 271 10.17 11.78 -3.37
N TRP A 272 9.64 12.68 -2.52
CA TRP A 272 9.99 14.09 -2.58
C TRP A 272 11.48 14.32 -2.34
N ASN A 273 12.04 13.69 -1.29
CA ASN A 273 13.45 13.80 -0.96
C ASN A 273 14.34 13.29 -2.11
N LEU A 274 14.02 12.13 -2.68
CA LEU A 274 14.77 11.55 -3.80
C LEU A 274 14.67 12.44 -5.04
N THR A 275 13.50 12.97 -5.36
CA THR A 275 13.31 13.86 -6.53
C THR A 275 14.11 15.16 -6.39
N LEU A 276 14.22 15.71 -5.18
CA LEU A 276 15.05 16.88 -4.92
C LEU A 276 16.53 16.56 -5.16
N ASN A 277 17.02 15.44 -4.64
CA ASN A 277 18.44 15.09 -4.66
C ASN A 277 18.91 14.49 -6.00
N PHE A 278 18.04 13.87 -6.78
CA PHE A 278 18.40 13.27 -8.06
C PHE A 278 18.27 14.31 -9.18
N PRO A 279 19.37 14.64 -9.90
CA PRO A 279 19.40 15.79 -10.82
C PRO A 279 18.34 15.71 -11.93
N ARG A 280 18.09 14.51 -12.45
CA ARG A 280 17.20 14.25 -13.59
C ARG A 280 15.87 13.60 -13.20
N ALA A 281 15.61 13.43 -11.90
CA ALA A 281 14.39 12.80 -11.44
C ALA A 281 13.17 13.67 -11.70
N ARG A 282 12.05 12.99 -11.93
CA ARG A 282 10.71 13.58 -12.12
C ARG A 282 9.76 12.95 -11.11
N TYR A 283 8.74 13.70 -10.71
CA TYR A 283 7.75 13.24 -9.75
C TYR A 283 6.33 13.50 -10.27
N ILE A 284 5.50 12.47 -10.28
CA ILE A 284 4.07 12.65 -10.51
C ILE A 284 3.31 11.94 -9.41
N ALA A 285 2.36 12.65 -8.79
CA ALA A 285 1.41 12.06 -7.86
C ALA A 285 0.01 12.06 -8.48
N VAL A 286 -0.77 11.01 -8.22
CA VAL A 286 -2.21 10.96 -8.47
C VAL A 286 -2.92 10.67 -7.16
N ASN A 287 -3.83 11.55 -6.77
CA ASN A 287 -4.55 11.46 -5.51
C ASN A 287 -5.95 12.06 -5.66
N ASN A 288 -6.96 11.51 -4.99
CA ASN A 288 -8.34 12.03 -5.09
C ASN A 288 -8.66 13.15 -4.09
N GLN A 289 -7.74 13.47 -3.18
CA GLN A 289 -7.98 14.42 -2.07
C GLN A 289 -6.94 15.54 -2.00
N TYR A 290 -5.68 15.26 -2.31
CA TYR A 290 -4.56 16.17 -2.02
C TYR A 290 -3.81 16.59 -3.28
N ASP A 291 -3.54 17.90 -3.41
CA ASP A 291 -2.73 18.53 -4.45
C ASP A 291 -1.28 18.78 -4.01
N PHE A 292 -0.77 17.98 -3.06
CA PHE A 292 0.48 18.28 -2.37
C PHE A 292 1.71 18.09 -3.27
N LEU A 293 2.19 19.21 -3.82
CA LEU A 293 3.49 19.33 -4.45
C LEU A 293 4.36 20.28 -3.63
N PRO A 294 5.46 19.82 -2.99
CA PRO A 294 6.41 20.71 -2.34
C PRO A 294 6.88 21.80 -3.29
N LYS A 295 6.99 23.04 -2.79
CA LYS A 295 7.42 24.19 -3.59
C LYS A 295 8.76 23.94 -4.29
N ASP A 296 9.70 23.30 -3.62
CA ASP A 296 11.03 22.98 -4.18
C ASP A 296 10.99 21.94 -5.34
N LEU A 297 9.83 21.31 -5.57
CA LEU A 297 9.60 20.35 -6.66
C LEU A 297 8.77 20.91 -7.82
N GLU A 298 8.39 22.19 -7.79
CA GLU A 298 7.47 22.78 -8.77
C GLU A 298 7.97 22.77 -10.23
N ASP A 299 9.26 22.56 -10.46
CA ASP A 299 9.87 22.41 -11.80
C ASP A 299 10.17 20.95 -12.17
N LYS A 300 10.10 20.05 -11.19
CA LYS A 300 10.41 18.61 -11.34
C LYS A 300 9.18 17.71 -11.24
N GLY A 301 8.02 18.23 -10.84
CA GLY A 301 6.86 17.39 -10.65
C GLY A 301 5.50 18.04 -10.86
N MET A 302 4.48 17.20 -10.77
CA MET A 302 3.07 17.51 -10.99
C MET A 302 2.22 16.64 -10.07
N VAL A 303 1.08 17.17 -9.61
CA VAL A 303 0.08 16.40 -8.88
C VAL A 303 -1.24 16.48 -9.63
N ILE A 304 -1.83 15.32 -9.87
CA ILE A 304 -3.14 15.17 -10.49
C ILE A 304 -4.15 14.89 -9.39
N VAL A 305 -5.06 15.83 -9.17
CA VAL A 305 -6.18 15.61 -8.25
C VAL A 305 -7.36 15.05 -9.00
N GLY A 306 -7.67 13.78 -8.77
CA GLY A 306 -8.75 13.08 -9.45
C GLY A 306 -8.90 11.63 -9.00
N ASP A 307 -9.96 10.98 -9.49
CA ASP A 307 -10.14 9.54 -9.34
C ASP A 307 -8.97 8.82 -10.04
N ILE A 308 -8.22 8.02 -9.26
CA ILE A 308 -7.02 7.33 -9.75
C ILE A 308 -7.36 6.32 -10.85
N ALA A 309 -8.50 5.63 -10.76
CA ALA A 309 -8.96 4.70 -11.79
C ALA A 309 -9.18 5.44 -13.10
N LYS A 310 -9.87 6.59 -13.04
CA LYS A 310 -10.10 7.41 -14.22
C LYS A 310 -8.79 7.94 -14.82
N VAL A 311 -7.89 8.47 -14.00
CA VAL A 311 -6.62 9.03 -14.48
C VAL A 311 -5.76 7.97 -15.16
N LEU A 312 -5.65 6.77 -14.57
CA LEU A 312 -4.86 5.69 -15.15
C LEU A 312 -5.50 5.15 -16.42
N LYS A 313 -6.82 4.99 -16.45
CA LYS A 313 -7.56 4.60 -17.65
C LYS A 313 -7.37 5.60 -18.79
N ASP A 314 -7.62 6.89 -18.55
CA ASP A 314 -7.47 7.93 -19.57
C ASP A 314 -6.02 8.01 -20.08
N ALA A 315 -5.03 7.78 -19.22
CA ALA A 315 -3.62 7.73 -19.63
C ALA A 315 -3.31 6.48 -20.45
N ALA A 316 -3.84 5.31 -20.08
CA ALA A 316 -3.65 4.06 -20.82
C ALA A 316 -4.27 4.16 -22.22
N GLU A 317 -5.51 4.64 -22.33
CA GLU A 317 -6.21 4.85 -23.61
C GLU A 317 -5.52 5.90 -24.50
N TRP A 318 -4.76 6.83 -23.92
CA TRP A 318 -4.00 7.82 -24.68
C TRP A 318 -2.67 7.29 -25.23
N SER A 319 -2.18 6.17 -24.70
CA SER A 319 -0.93 5.52 -25.11
C SER A 319 -1.12 4.49 -26.23
N GLU A 320 -2.37 4.18 -26.61
CA GLU A 320 -2.75 3.27 -27.71
C GLU A 320 -2.78 3.97 -29.09
#